data_AF-A0AAX6HH67-F1
#
_entry.id   AF-A0AAX6HH67-F1
#
_cell.length_a   1.000
_cell.length_b   1.000
_cell.length_c   1.000
_cell.angle_alpha   90.00
_cell.angle_beta   90.00
_cell.angle_gamma   90.00
#
_symmetry.space_group_name_H-M   'P 1'
#
loop_
_entity.id
_entity.type
_entity.pdbx_description
1 polymer ?
#
loop_
_entity_poly.entity_id
_entity_poly.type
_entity_poly.pdbx_seq_one_letter_code
_entity_poly.pdbx_strand_id
1 'polypeptide(L)'
;MKASQAWMEWLMKKRKAFDQRGDMAIAAWAEQQQREMNIRVRRLSRSKIDPDEERKILAREKKASMENFSTTLKRHTLVLKKRDLMRRKADEERKKVITQLLAAEGLELDTDDEDEPA
;
A
#
# COMPACT_ATOMS: atom_id res chain seq x y z
N MET A 1 1.27 32.29 -11.67
CA MET A 1 1.38 30.81 -11.57
C MET A 1 1.88 30.29 -10.20
N LYS A 2 1.78 31.04 -9.08
CA LYS A 2 2.19 30.54 -7.73
C LYS A 2 1.09 29.79 -6.97
N ALA A 3 -0.18 30.13 -7.23
CA ALA A 3 -1.33 29.52 -6.55
C ALA A 3 -1.54 28.03 -6.92
N SER A 4 -1.34 27.64 -8.17
CA SER A 4 -1.43 26.24 -8.58
C SER A 4 -0.28 25.39 -8.04
N GLN A 5 0.92 25.96 -7.90
CA GLN A 5 2.07 25.29 -7.30
C GLN A 5 1.86 25.04 -5.80
N ALA A 6 1.42 26.06 -5.04
CA ALA A 6 1.12 25.90 -3.62
C ALA A 6 -0.01 24.87 -3.38
N TRP A 7 -0.99 24.80 -4.28
CA TRP A 7 -2.05 23.81 -4.23
C TRP A 7 -1.55 22.39 -4.54
N MET A 8 -0.67 22.23 -5.55
CA MET A 8 -0.02 20.96 -5.83
C MET A 8 0.88 20.48 -4.69
N GLU A 9 1.69 21.36 -4.10
CA GLU A 9 2.53 21.02 -2.95
C GLU A 9 1.69 20.57 -1.75
N TRP A 10 0.58 21.24 -1.49
CA TRP A 10 -0.35 20.86 -0.43
C TRP A 10 -0.95 19.47 -0.69
N LEU A 11 -1.37 19.19 -1.93
CA LEU A 11 -1.86 17.87 -2.35
C LEU A 11 -0.81 16.77 -2.17
N MET A 12 0.43 17.04 -2.58
CA MET A 12 1.55 16.09 -2.43
C MET A 12 1.90 15.84 -0.97
N LYS A 13 1.85 16.87 -0.11
CA LYS A 13 1.99 16.71 1.35
C LYS A 13 0.88 15.84 1.94
N LYS A 14 -0.37 16.06 1.56
CA LYS A 14 -1.50 15.24 2.02
C LYS A 14 -1.36 13.79 1.57
N ARG A 15 -0.90 13.56 0.34
CA ARG A 15 -0.60 12.23 -0.18
C ARG A 15 0.48 11.52 0.64
N LYS A 16 1.63 12.16 0.85
CA LYS A 16 2.73 11.60 1.64
C LYS A 16 2.29 11.25 3.06
N ALA A 17 1.50 12.10 3.70
CA ALA A 17 0.95 11.84 5.03
C ALA A 17 -0.04 10.66 5.06
N PHE A 18 -0.83 10.45 4.01
CA PHE A 18 -1.75 9.32 3.91
C PHE A 18 -1.01 7.99 3.72
N ASP A 19 -0.03 7.96 2.82
CA ASP A 19 0.79 6.77 2.58
C ASP A 19 1.61 6.41 3.83
N GLN A 20 2.19 7.42 4.51
CA GLN A 20 2.89 7.22 5.79
C GLN A 20 1.98 6.65 6.89
N ARG A 21 0.70 7.05 6.95
CA ARG A 21 -0.27 6.44 7.88
C ARG A 21 -0.59 5.00 7.52
N GLY A 22 -0.67 4.69 6.23
CA GLY A 22 -0.81 3.32 5.74
C GLY A 22 0.38 2.45 6.18
N ASP A 23 1.60 2.92 5.96
CA ASP A 23 2.82 2.22 6.37
C ASP A 23 2.91 2.03 7.89
N MET A 24 2.53 3.07 8.67
CA MET A 24 2.43 2.96 10.13
C MET A 24 1.40 1.92 10.58
N ALA A 25 0.26 1.80 9.89
CA ALA A 25 -0.75 0.79 10.23
C ALA A 25 -0.24 -0.64 9.98
N ILE A 26 0.54 -0.86 8.91
CA ILE A 26 1.18 -2.15 8.63
C ILE A 26 2.23 -2.46 9.70
N ALA A 27 3.06 -1.48 10.05
CA ALA A 27 4.10 -1.63 11.07
C ALA A 27 3.49 -1.97 12.44
N ALA A 28 2.45 -1.25 12.85
CA ALA A 28 1.72 -1.50 14.09
C ALA A 28 1.07 -2.90 14.10
N TRP A 29 0.49 -3.33 12.98
CA TRP A 29 -0.05 -4.68 12.85
C TRP A 29 1.03 -5.77 12.95
N ALA A 30 2.18 -5.56 12.30
CA ALA A 30 3.30 -6.49 12.37
C ALA A 30 3.85 -6.59 13.81
N GLU A 31 3.97 -5.47 14.50
CA GLU A 31 4.42 -5.41 15.90
C GLU A 31 3.44 -6.12 16.85
N GLN A 32 2.13 -5.94 16.63
CA GLN A 32 1.08 -6.66 17.35
C GLN A 32 1.22 -8.18 17.17
N GLN A 33 1.41 -8.66 15.92
CA GLN A 33 1.57 -10.08 15.64
C GLN A 33 2.81 -10.68 16.30
N GLN A 34 3.93 -9.95 16.27
CA GLN A 34 5.16 -10.38 16.95
C GLN A 34 4.97 -10.46 18.47
N ARG A 35 4.24 -9.50 19.06
CA ARG A 35 3.94 -9.48 20.50
C ARG A 35 3.04 -10.64 20.91
N GLU A 36 2.00 -10.94 20.13
CA GLU A 36 1.11 -12.09 20.37
C GLU A 36 1.86 -13.42 20.32
N MET A 37 2.74 -13.59 19.32
CA MET A 37 3.60 -14.76 19.22
C MET A 37 4.51 -14.90 20.45
N ASN A 38 5.20 -13.82 20.84
CA ASN A 38 6.06 -13.82 22.02
C ASN A 38 5.31 -14.16 23.32
N ILE A 39 4.07 -13.68 23.48
CA ILE A 39 3.24 -14.01 24.64
C ILE A 39 2.88 -15.50 24.63
N ARG A 40 2.54 -16.06 23.45
CA ARG A 40 2.21 -17.48 23.32
C ARG A 40 3.41 -18.38 23.60
N VAL A 41 4.59 -18.04 23.08
CA VAL A 41 5.86 -18.71 23.39
C VAL A 41 6.11 -18.76 24.91
N ARG A 42 5.94 -17.61 25.59
CA ARG A 42 6.12 -17.50 27.05
C ARG A 42 5.09 -18.30 27.85
N ARG A 43 3.88 -18.51 27.31
CA ARG A 43 2.87 -19.36 27.92
C ARG A 43 3.22 -20.83 27.76
N LEU A 44 3.67 -21.22 26.57
CA LEU A 44 4.09 -22.58 26.26
C LEU A 44 5.28 -22.99 27.12
N SER A 45 6.30 -22.14 27.23
CA SER A 45 7.51 -22.40 28.04
C SER A 45 7.26 -22.49 29.56
N ARG A 46 6.06 -22.09 30.02
CA ARG A 46 5.65 -22.21 31.43
C ARG A 46 4.76 -23.42 31.67
N SER A 47 4.38 -24.14 30.61
CA SER A 47 3.63 -25.37 30.70
C SER A 47 4.56 -26.53 31.06
N LYS A 48 4.04 -27.60 31.67
CA LYS A 48 4.84 -28.78 32.04
C LYS A 48 4.92 -29.77 30.86
N ILE A 49 5.23 -29.28 29.67
CA ILE A 49 5.34 -30.09 28.45
C ILE A 49 6.79 -30.54 28.28
N ASP A 50 7.00 -31.68 27.61
CA ASP A 50 8.33 -32.18 27.28
C ASP A 50 9.11 -31.13 26.45
N PRO A 51 10.36 -30.79 26.82
CA PRO A 51 11.18 -29.80 26.13
C PRO A 51 11.29 -29.98 24.61
N ASP A 52 11.25 -31.22 24.10
CA ASP A 52 11.34 -31.49 22.66
C ASP A 52 10.01 -31.21 21.93
N GLU A 53 8.87 -31.44 22.58
CA GLU A 53 7.56 -31.06 22.06
C GLU A 53 7.41 -29.54 22.03
N GLU A 54 7.89 -28.83 23.05
CA GLU A 54 7.90 -27.37 23.07
C GLU A 54 8.69 -26.78 21.90
N ARG A 55 9.89 -27.31 21.64
CA ARG A 55 10.72 -26.89 20.50
C ARG A 55 10.02 -27.11 19.16
N LYS A 56 9.35 -28.26 18.99
CA LYS A 56 8.64 -28.61 17.76
C LYS A 56 7.42 -27.71 17.52
N ILE A 57 6.67 -27.42 18.58
CA ILE A 57 5.52 -26.50 18.52
C ILE A 57 6.00 -25.09 18.20
N LEU A 58 7.05 -24.60 18.87
CA LEU A 58 7.62 -23.27 18.62
C LEU A 58 8.14 -23.10 17.19
N ALA A 59 8.82 -24.10 16.65
CA ALA A 59 9.30 -24.07 15.26
C ALA A 59 8.12 -24.00 14.27
N ARG A 60 7.06 -24.77 14.52
CA ARG A 60 5.84 -24.76 13.68
C ARG A 60 5.10 -23.42 13.75
N GLU A 61 4.97 -22.84 14.94
CA GLU A 61 4.34 -21.54 15.14
C GLU A 61 5.15 -20.41 14.50
N LYS A 62 6.48 -20.42 14.66
CA LYS A 62 7.36 -19.44 14.02
C LYS A 62 7.25 -19.50 12.50
N LYS A 63 7.19 -20.70 11.92
CA LYS A 63 6.97 -20.89 10.48
C LYS A 63 5.63 -20.33 10.04
N ALA A 64 4.54 -20.68 10.72
CA ALA A 64 3.21 -20.18 10.42
C ALA A 64 3.11 -18.65 10.55
N SER A 65 3.78 -18.05 11.55
CA SER A 65 3.84 -16.59 11.72
C SER A 65 4.55 -15.91 10.56
N MET A 66 5.67 -16.46 10.08
CA MET A 66 6.38 -15.91 8.92
C MET A 66 5.53 -16.00 7.64
N GLU A 67 4.82 -17.11 7.44
CA GLU A 67 3.90 -17.29 6.31
C GLU A 67 2.74 -16.29 6.37
N ASN A 68 2.12 -16.11 7.54
CA ASN A 68 1.04 -15.14 7.75
C ASN A 68 1.50 -13.68 7.55
N PHE A 69 2.70 -13.34 8.00
CA PHE A 69 3.31 -12.03 7.75
C PHE A 69 3.53 -11.79 6.25
N SER A 70 4.15 -12.76 5.56
CA SER A 70 4.43 -12.65 4.13
C SER A 70 3.16 -12.52 3.28
N THR A 71 2.11 -13.26 3.62
CA THR A 71 0.82 -13.23 2.92
C THR A 71 0.10 -11.91 3.18
N THR A 72 0.14 -11.39 4.41
CA THR A 72 -0.49 -10.11 4.76
C THR A 72 0.22 -8.92 4.10
N LEU A 73 1.56 -8.91 4.10
CA LEU A 73 2.32 -7.90 3.34
C LEU A 73 1.96 -7.93 1.86
N LYS A 74 1.97 -9.11 1.22
CA LYS A 74 1.61 -9.26 -0.20
C LYS A 74 0.19 -8.73 -0.48
N ARG A 75 -0.79 -9.08 0.38
CA ARG A 75 -2.16 -8.57 0.27
C ARG A 75 -2.22 -7.06 0.39
N HIS A 76 -1.52 -6.48 1.35
CA HIS A 76 -1.53 -5.03 1.56
C HIS A 76 -0.89 -4.29 0.38
N THR A 77 0.25 -4.76 -0.13
CA THR A 77 0.87 -4.22 -1.35
C THR A 77 -0.08 -4.26 -2.54
N LEU A 78 -0.85 -5.34 -2.70
CA LEU A 78 -1.87 -5.44 -3.75
C LEU A 78 -3.01 -4.45 -3.56
N VAL A 79 -3.46 -4.21 -2.32
CA VAL A 79 -4.50 -3.21 -2.01
C VAL A 79 -4.05 -1.80 -2.39
N LEU A 80 -2.82 -1.42 -2.02
CA LEU A 80 -2.24 -0.12 -2.40
C LEU A 80 -2.10 0.00 -3.92
N LYS A 81 -1.58 -1.05 -4.58
CA LYS A 81 -1.45 -1.08 -6.05
C LYS A 81 -2.82 -0.98 -6.76
N LYS A 82 -3.84 -1.66 -6.24
CA LYS A 82 -5.23 -1.58 -6.75
C LYS A 82 -5.78 -0.17 -6.60
N ARG A 83 -5.59 0.47 -5.44
CA ARG A 83 -6.02 1.86 -5.18
C ARG A 83 -5.39 2.81 -6.20
N ASP A 84 -4.10 2.69 -6.42
CA ASP A 84 -3.37 3.58 -7.34
C ASP A 84 -3.79 3.34 -8.79
N LEU A 85 -4.02 2.09 -9.19
CA LEU A 85 -4.52 1.74 -10.53
C LEU A 85 -5.93 2.29 -10.78
N MET A 86 -6.85 2.16 -9.82
CA MET A 86 -8.21 2.70 -9.96
C MET A 86 -8.24 4.23 -10.05
N ARG A 87 -7.33 4.91 -9.34
CA ARG A 87 -7.18 6.37 -9.44
C ARG A 87 -6.64 6.80 -10.81
N ARG A 88 -5.58 6.15 -11.30
CA ARG A 88 -5.06 6.41 -12.66
C ARG A 88 -6.13 6.26 -13.72
N LYS A 89 -6.92 5.17 -13.64
CA LYS A 89 -8.06 4.97 -14.54
C LYS A 89 -9.08 6.11 -14.46
N ALA A 90 -9.43 6.57 -13.25
CA ALA A 90 -10.35 7.69 -13.09
C ALA A 90 -9.79 9.01 -13.65
N ASP A 91 -8.49 9.26 -13.51
CA ASP A 91 -7.84 10.45 -14.07
C ASP A 91 -7.77 10.38 -15.61
N GLU A 92 -7.47 9.22 -16.18
CA GLU A 92 -7.51 8.96 -17.62
C GLU A 92 -8.92 9.16 -18.19
N GLU A 93 -9.94 8.66 -17.50
CA GLU A 93 -11.34 8.81 -17.90
C GLU A 93 -11.79 10.27 -17.85
N ARG A 94 -11.38 11.02 -16.81
CA ARG A 94 -11.59 12.48 -16.76
C ARG A 94 -10.90 13.20 -17.90
N LYS A 95 -9.65 12.87 -18.20
CA LYS A 95 -8.92 13.46 -19.33
C LYS A 95 -9.66 13.21 -20.64
N LYS A 96 -10.10 11.97 -20.89
CA LYS A 96 -10.88 11.63 -22.10
C LYS A 96 -12.15 12.45 -22.21
N VAL A 97 -12.91 12.60 -21.12
CA VAL A 97 -14.12 13.43 -21.10
C VAL A 97 -13.79 14.89 -21.41
N ILE A 98 -12.72 15.44 -20.82
CA ILE A 98 -12.28 16.80 -21.10
C ILE A 98 -11.91 16.97 -22.57
N THR A 99 -11.13 16.04 -23.15
CA THR A 99 -10.76 16.07 -24.57
C THR A 99 -11.99 16.02 -25.47
N GLN A 100 -12.98 15.18 -25.16
CA GLN A 100 -14.24 15.10 -25.92
C GLN A 100 -15.04 16.41 -25.87
N LEU A 101 -15.14 17.03 -24.69
CA LEU A 101 -15.84 18.30 -24.52
C LEU A 101 -15.13 19.44 -25.25
N LEU A 102 -13.80 19.49 -25.19
CA LEU A 102 -12.99 20.48 -25.88
C LEU A 102 -13.11 20.36 -27.41
N ALA A 103 -13.08 19.13 -27.95
CA ALA A 103 -13.31 18.89 -29.37
C ALA A 103 -14.73 19.31 -29.80
N ALA A 104 -15.75 19.04 -28.97
CA ALA A 104 -17.13 19.47 -29.24
C ALA A 104 -17.31 21.00 -29.23
N GLU A 105 -16.49 21.73 -28.48
CA GLU A 105 -16.43 23.19 -28.48
C GLU A 105 -15.51 23.78 -29.59
N GLY A 106 -14.89 22.93 -30.43
CA GLY A 106 -13.97 23.35 -31.50
C GLY A 106 -12.61 23.83 -30.98
N LEU A 107 -12.29 23.55 -29.71
CA LEU A 107 -11.02 23.80 -29.06
C LEU A 107 -10.21 22.49 -29.01
N GLU A 108 -9.84 21.95 -30.18
CA GLU A 108 -8.92 20.82 -30.20
C GLU A 108 -7.57 21.26 -29.60
N LEU A 109 -7.11 20.57 -28.56
CA LEU A 109 -5.72 20.69 -28.11
C LEU A 109 -4.85 20.11 -29.23
N ASP A 110 -3.96 20.92 -29.82
CA ASP A 110 -2.90 20.41 -30.70
C ASP A 110 -2.15 19.31 -29.95
N THR A 111 -2.33 18.06 -30.38
CA THR A 111 -1.64 16.88 -29.82
C THR A 111 -0.35 16.55 -30.58
N ASP A 112 0.06 17.39 -31.54
CA ASP A 112 1.07 17.05 -32.55
C ASP A 112 2.54 17.37 -32.18
N ASP A 113 2.89 17.52 -30.90
CA ASP A 113 4.28 17.85 -30.48
C ASP A 113 4.93 16.83 -29.52
N GLU A 114 4.59 15.54 -29.56
CA GLU A 114 5.27 14.52 -28.71
C GLU A 114 5.78 13.25 -29.43
N ASP A 115 5.97 13.25 -30.76
CA ASP A 115 6.58 12.11 -31.48
C ASP A 115 7.61 12.50 -32.57
N GLU A 116 8.54 13.42 -32.27
CA GLU A 116 9.73 13.63 -33.12
C GLU A 116 11.04 13.31 -32.35
N PRO A 117 11.62 12.09 -32.50
CA PRO A 117 12.96 11.80 -32.03
C PRO A 117 14.01 12.34 -33.01
N ALA A 118 14.85 13.27 -32.55
CA ALA A 118 16.08 13.72 -33.22
C ALA A 118 17.24 12.73 -32.99
#